data_AF-X0SUL9-F1
#
_entry.id   AF-X0SUL9-F1
#
_cell.length_a   1.000
_cell.length_b   1.000
_cell.length_c   1.000
_cell.angle_alpha   90.00
_cell.angle_beta   90.00
_cell.angle_gamma   90.00
#
_symmetry.space_group_name_H-M   'P 1'
#
loop_
_entity.id
_entity.type
_entity.pdbx_description
1 polymer ?
#
loop_
_entity_poly.entity_id
_entity_poly.type
_entity_poly.pdbx_seq_one_letter_code
_entity_poly.pdbx_strand_id
1 'polypeptide(L)'
;PDARSHTGVATGLKFDAKTQVQYPLFNEMGNTGSAFPLMLLVAALEQAKAGDTILVAGYGDGVDVMLFKVTEEIEKVRDRHGVLGYLQSKKELPSYLKYLRLRHLFHVEPSRMTPITPGLAQLWRERDSMFKLHASKCNQCGWIEFPIRRICPKCYSKDDSKQIRLLDEKVTVYSFSADTIPTIPEVTDPPLGRAIIDFESGARMELEMTDYGNIEDMKVGQPMEMTLRKLERQGDVSAYGWKCKPVR
;
A
#
# COMPACT_ATOMS: atom_id res chain seq x y z
N PRO A 1 -15.49 2.83 -18.55
CA PRO A 1 -15.32 4.25 -18.16
C PRO A 1 -14.06 4.85 -18.78
N ASP A 2 -14.22 5.97 -19.47
CA ASP A 2 -13.15 6.73 -20.14
C ASP A 2 -13.33 8.24 -19.89
N ALA A 3 -12.33 9.03 -20.29
CA ALA A 3 -12.33 10.48 -20.09
C ALA A 3 -13.51 11.19 -20.78
N ARG A 4 -13.98 10.69 -21.92
CA ARG A 4 -15.10 11.28 -22.66
C ARG A 4 -16.41 11.08 -21.91
N SER A 5 -16.63 9.88 -21.39
CA SER A 5 -17.82 9.54 -20.59
C SER A 5 -17.88 10.36 -19.31
N HIS A 6 -16.75 10.56 -18.63
CA HIS A 6 -16.64 11.43 -17.46
C HIS A 6 -17.05 12.88 -17.78
N THR A 7 -16.49 13.45 -18.84
CA THR A 7 -16.84 14.82 -19.29
C THR A 7 -18.30 14.93 -19.73
N GLY A 8 -18.85 13.89 -20.37
CA GLY A 8 -20.26 13.84 -20.77
C GLY A 8 -21.21 13.94 -19.58
N VAL A 9 -20.95 13.20 -18.50
CA VAL A 9 -21.76 13.26 -17.26
C VAL A 9 -21.68 14.66 -16.63
N ALA A 10 -20.47 15.21 -16.48
CA ALA A 10 -20.29 16.55 -15.93
C ALA A 10 -21.06 17.62 -16.73
N THR A 11 -21.02 17.52 -18.07
CA THR A 11 -21.70 18.44 -18.97
C THR A 11 -23.23 18.29 -18.89
N GLY A 12 -23.73 17.05 -18.85
CA GLY A 12 -25.16 16.76 -18.69
C GLY A 12 -25.73 17.30 -17.37
N LEU A 13 -24.92 17.30 -16.31
CA LEU A 13 -25.25 17.87 -15.00
C LEU A 13 -24.95 19.37 -14.90
N LYS A 14 -24.45 19.99 -15.97
CA LYS A 14 -24.12 21.42 -16.07
C LYS A 14 -23.04 21.89 -15.08
N PHE A 15 -22.11 21.03 -14.71
CA PHE A 15 -20.92 21.43 -13.94
C PHE A 15 -19.90 22.13 -14.85
N ASP A 16 -19.23 23.15 -14.33
CA ASP A 16 -18.06 23.73 -14.99
C ASP A 16 -16.86 22.75 -14.90
N ALA A 17 -16.47 22.23 -16.06
CA ALA A 17 -15.38 21.25 -16.19
C ALA A 17 -14.03 21.75 -15.68
N LYS A 18 -13.79 23.06 -15.62
CA LYS A 18 -12.51 23.62 -15.16
C LYS A 18 -12.45 23.86 -13.67
N THR A 19 -13.58 24.19 -13.04
CA THR A 19 -13.60 24.68 -11.65
C THR A 19 -14.32 23.75 -10.69
N GLN A 20 -15.28 22.94 -11.17
CA GLN A 20 -16.14 22.10 -10.32
C GLN A 20 -15.89 20.60 -10.50
N VAL A 21 -15.09 20.21 -11.49
CA VAL A 21 -14.87 18.81 -11.84
C VAL A 21 -13.43 18.42 -11.55
N GLN A 22 -13.25 17.40 -10.71
CA GLN A 22 -11.93 16.83 -10.45
C GLN A 22 -11.31 16.32 -11.75
N TYR A 23 -10.01 16.62 -11.96
CA TYR A 23 -9.29 16.08 -13.10
C TYR A 23 -9.36 14.54 -13.06
N PRO A 24 -9.80 13.87 -14.14
CA PRO A 24 -10.16 12.46 -14.05
C PRO A 24 -8.96 11.52 -13.99
N LEU A 25 -7.72 11.99 -14.12
CA LEU A 25 -6.48 11.22 -13.97
C LEU A 25 -6.31 9.99 -14.87
N PHE A 26 -7.22 9.73 -15.84
CA PHE A 26 -7.14 8.56 -16.74
C PHE A 26 -5.80 8.44 -17.47
N ASN A 27 -5.22 9.57 -17.90
CA ASN A 27 -3.96 9.58 -18.64
C ASN A 27 -2.72 9.40 -17.74
N GLU A 28 -2.88 9.48 -16.41
CA GLU A 28 -1.77 9.38 -15.46
C GLU A 28 -1.73 8.02 -14.75
N MET A 29 -2.88 7.51 -14.31
CA MET A 29 -2.98 6.26 -13.53
C MET A 29 -3.77 5.16 -14.24
N GLY A 30 -4.37 5.46 -15.40
CA GLY A 30 -5.30 4.55 -16.06
C GLY A 30 -6.59 4.37 -15.26
N ASN A 31 -7.32 3.29 -15.52
CA ASN A 31 -8.55 2.94 -14.80
C ASN A 31 -8.25 1.87 -13.73
N THR A 32 -8.42 2.22 -12.45
CA THR A 32 -8.17 1.30 -11.32
C THR A 32 -9.42 0.51 -10.88
N GLY A 33 -10.49 0.54 -11.68
CA GLY A 33 -11.73 -0.19 -11.39
C GLY A 33 -12.49 0.43 -10.22
N SER A 34 -12.94 -0.41 -9.28
CA SER A 34 -13.78 0.03 -8.16
C SER A 34 -13.11 1.02 -7.20
N ALA A 35 -11.77 1.06 -7.15
CA ALA A 35 -11.04 2.01 -6.33
C ALA A 35 -10.98 3.42 -6.95
N PHE A 36 -11.23 3.55 -8.26
CA PHE A 36 -11.05 4.79 -9.00
C PHE A 36 -11.85 5.99 -8.46
N PRO A 37 -13.17 5.89 -8.19
CA PRO A 37 -13.93 7.03 -7.65
C PRO A 37 -13.44 7.47 -6.26
N LEU A 38 -12.98 6.53 -5.42
CA LEU A 38 -12.41 6.85 -4.11
C LEU A 38 -11.05 7.56 -4.25
N MET A 39 -10.22 7.16 -5.22
CA MET A 39 -8.97 7.86 -5.50
C MET A 39 -9.22 9.29 -6.03
N LEU A 40 -10.24 9.49 -6.86
CA LEU A 40 -10.64 10.84 -7.29
C LEU A 40 -11.19 11.67 -6.14
N LEU A 41 -11.94 11.07 -5.20
CA LEU A 41 -12.38 11.74 -3.99
C LEU A 41 -11.18 12.22 -3.15
N VAL A 42 -10.16 11.37 -2.95
CA VAL A 42 -8.95 11.78 -2.23
C VAL A 42 -8.26 12.94 -2.95
N ALA A 43 -8.07 12.85 -4.28
CA ALA A 43 -7.46 13.91 -5.07
C ALA A 43 -8.26 15.24 -5.02
N ALA A 44 -9.59 15.17 -4.94
CA ALA A 44 -10.44 16.35 -4.74
C ALA A 44 -10.30 16.93 -3.32
N LEU A 45 -10.27 16.08 -2.29
CA LEU A 45 -10.10 16.49 -0.90
C LEU A 45 -8.75 17.18 -0.65
N GLU A 46 -7.68 16.75 -1.33
CA GLU A 46 -6.36 17.38 -1.25
C GLU A 46 -6.38 18.87 -1.66
N GLN A 47 -7.31 19.25 -2.54
CA GLN A 47 -7.44 20.62 -3.07
C GLN A 47 -8.62 21.38 -2.46
N ALA A 48 -9.49 20.71 -1.71
CA ALA A 48 -10.70 21.27 -1.13
C ALA A 48 -10.42 22.18 0.07
N LYS A 49 -11.42 22.99 0.41
CA LYS A 49 -11.45 23.85 1.60
C LYS A 49 -12.61 23.46 2.51
N ALA A 50 -12.47 23.78 3.79
CA ALA A 50 -13.58 23.65 4.72
C ALA A 50 -14.80 24.43 4.20
N GLY A 51 -15.96 23.77 4.19
CA GLY A 51 -17.18 24.32 3.62
C GLY A 51 -17.47 23.88 2.18
N ASP A 52 -16.53 23.25 1.47
CA ASP A 52 -16.81 22.71 0.14
C ASP A 52 -17.77 21.50 0.21
N THR A 53 -18.56 21.32 -0.83
CA THR A 53 -19.45 20.16 -0.97
C THR A 53 -18.98 19.33 -2.17
N ILE A 54 -18.66 18.06 -1.93
CA ILE A 54 -18.12 17.15 -2.94
C ILE A 54 -19.17 16.08 -3.27
N LEU A 55 -19.53 15.98 -4.55
CA LEU A 55 -20.34 14.90 -5.08
C LEU A 55 -19.42 13.84 -5.69
N VAL A 56 -19.54 12.60 -5.22
CA VAL A 56 -18.83 11.45 -5.77
C VAL A 56 -19.85 10.54 -6.44
N ALA A 57 -19.62 10.22 -7.70
CA ALA A 57 -20.46 9.29 -8.45
C ALA A 57 -19.59 8.17 -9.04
N GLY A 58 -19.89 6.93 -8.66
CA GLY A 58 -19.38 5.72 -9.30
C GLY A 58 -20.43 5.15 -10.25
N TYR A 59 -20.07 4.94 -11.51
CA TYR A 59 -20.95 4.34 -12.51
C TYR A 59 -20.27 3.13 -13.16
N GLY A 60 -20.95 1.99 -13.14
CA GLY A 60 -20.49 0.70 -13.63
C GLY A 60 -21.69 -0.25 -13.80
N ASP A 61 -21.68 -1.39 -13.09
CA ASP A 61 -22.84 -2.28 -13.00
C ASP A 61 -23.82 -1.77 -11.94
N GLY A 62 -24.38 -0.58 -12.21
CA GLY A 62 -25.12 0.24 -11.25
C GLY A 62 -24.55 1.65 -11.10
N VAL A 63 -25.16 2.42 -10.19
CA VAL A 63 -24.76 3.80 -9.88
C VAL A 63 -24.76 3.98 -8.37
N ASP A 64 -23.60 4.36 -7.83
CA ASP A 64 -23.46 4.81 -6.44
C ASP A 64 -23.16 6.30 -6.43
N VAL A 65 -23.91 7.06 -5.64
CA VAL A 65 -23.72 8.51 -5.48
C VAL A 65 -23.63 8.85 -4.01
N MET A 66 -22.58 9.58 -3.65
CA MET A 66 -22.32 10.03 -2.28
C MET A 66 -22.08 11.53 -2.28
N LEU A 67 -22.63 12.22 -1.29
CA LEU A 67 -22.44 13.66 -1.10
C LEU A 67 -21.70 13.89 0.22
N PHE A 68 -20.59 14.61 0.16
CA PHE A 68 -19.76 14.93 1.31
C PHE A 68 -19.73 16.44 1.54
N LYS A 69 -19.72 16.83 2.82
CA LYS A 69 -19.40 18.20 3.24
C LYS A 69 -18.00 18.18 3.84
N VAL A 70 -17.10 18.99 3.29
CA VAL A 70 -15.74 19.14 3.82
C VAL A 70 -15.81 20.00 5.08
N THR A 71 -15.29 19.47 6.17
CA THR A 71 -15.26 20.13 7.48
C THR A 71 -13.87 20.68 7.78
N GLU A 72 -13.71 21.40 8.89
CA GLU A 72 -12.42 21.98 9.30
C GLU A 72 -11.35 20.93 9.62
N GLU A 73 -11.75 19.68 9.88
CA GLU A 73 -10.86 18.55 10.09
C GLU A 73 -9.99 18.22 8.88
N ILE A 74 -10.32 18.73 7.68
CA ILE A 74 -9.47 18.57 6.49
C ILE A 74 -8.05 19.11 6.72
N GLU A 75 -7.92 20.17 7.53
CA GLU A 75 -6.64 20.78 7.86
C GLU A 75 -5.73 19.82 8.63
N LYS A 76 -6.29 18.84 9.36
CA LYS A 76 -5.50 17.84 10.12
C LYS A 76 -4.89 16.76 9.23
N VAL A 77 -5.29 16.67 7.96
CA VAL A 77 -4.88 15.60 7.04
C VAL A 77 -4.28 16.13 5.74
N ARG A 78 -4.13 17.45 5.59
CA ARG A 78 -3.53 18.10 4.40
C ARG A 78 -2.13 17.62 4.09
N ASP A 79 -1.29 17.42 5.10
CA ASP A 79 0.13 17.05 4.92
C ASP A 79 0.34 15.56 4.62
N ARG A 80 -0.74 14.80 4.39
CA ARG A 80 -0.62 13.40 3.94
C ARG A 80 -0.23 13.37 2.48
N HIS A 81 0.55 12.35 2.11
CA HIS A 81 1.11 12.21 0.77
C HIS A 81 0.04 12.12 -0.35
N GLY A 82 -1.17 11.63 -0.06
CA GLY A 82 -2.31 11.68 -0.98
C GLY A 82 -2.13 10.90 -2.29
N VAL A 83 -3.15 10.93 -3.15
CA VAL A 83 -3.07 10.39 -4.51
C VAL A 83 -2.15 11.25 -5.37
N LEU A 84 -2.24 12.58 -5.28
CA LEU A 84 -1.46 13.47 -6.14
C LEU A 84 0.02 13.40 -5.80
N GLY A 85 0.38 13.36 -4.51
CA GLY A 85 1.78 13.17 -4.14
C GLY A 85 2.33 11.83 -4.63
N TYR A 86 1.56 10.73 -4.54
CA TYR A 86 2.03 9.43 -5.08
C TYR A 86 2.20 9.45 -6.61
N LEU A 87 1.38 10.22 -7.32
CA LEU A 87 1.53 10.43 -8.76
C LEU A 87 2.73 11.30 -9.12
N GLN A 88 3.12 12.24 -8.26
CA GLN A 88 4.31 13.06 -8.45
C GLN A 88 5.59 12.26 -8.19
N SER A 89 5.60 11.40 -7.16
CA SER A 89 6.76 10.56 -6.84
C SER A 89 6.74 9.18 -7.51
N LYS A 90 5.92 9.00 -8.56
CA LYS A 90 5.90 7.77 -9.36
C LYS A 90 7.20 7.62 -10.15
N LYS A 91 7.56 6.38 -10.46
CA LYS A 91 8.68 6.07 -11.35
C LYS A 91 8.14 5.41 -12.61
N GLU A 92 8.56 5.92 -13.76
CA GLU A 92 8.25 5.31 -15.04
C GLU A 92 8.89 3.93 -15.16
N LEU A 93 8.18 3.00 -15.78
CA LEU A 93 8.73 1.67 -16.03
C LEU A 93 9.83 1.77 -17.08
N PRO A 94 10.99 1.12 -16.86
CA PRO A 94 12.15 1.23 -17.76
C PRO A 94 11.92 0.58 -19.14
N SER A 95 10.94 -0.31 -19.28
CA SER A 95 10.64 -0.94 -20.57
C SER A 95 9.21 -1.47 -20.67
N TYR A 96 8.70 -1.54 -21.90
CA TYR A 96 7.41 -2.16 -22.22
C TYR A 96 7.37 -3.65 -21.85
N LEU A 97 8.50 -4.36 -21.99
CA LEU A 97 8.58 -5.76 -21.59
C LEU A 97 8.35 -5.94 -20.08
N LYS A 98 8.89 -5.04 -19.24
CA LYS A 98 8.63 -5.06 -17.79
C LYS A 98 7.15 -4.80 -17.49
N TYR A 99 6.52 -3.87 -18.22
CA TYR A 99 5.07 -3.67 -18.12
C TYR A 99 4.29 -4.96 -18.46
N LEU A 100 4.58 -5.59 -19.60
CA LEU A 100 3.87 -6.80 -20.00
C LEU A 100 4.06 -7.94 -18.97
N ARG A 101 5.25 -8.04 -18.36
CA ARG A 101 5.54 -9.06 -17.33
C ARG A 101 4.71 -8.80 -16.07
N LEU A 102 4.72 -7.56 -15.56
CA LEU A 102 3.95 -7.16 -14.37
C LEU A 102 2.43 -7.28 -14.57
N ARG A 103 1.96 -7.19 -15.82
CA ARG A 103 0.54 -7.35 -16.18
C ARG A 103 0.16 -8.78 -16.55
N HIS A 104 1.11 -9.72 -16.53
CA HIS A 104 0.93 -11.12 -16.95
C HIS A 104 0.36 -11.24 -18.37
N LEU A 105 0.84 -10.41 -19.30
CA LEU A 105 0.35 -10.33 -20.69
C LEU A 105 1.13 -11.19 -21.69
N PHE A 106 2.17 -11.89 -21.25
CA PHE A 106 2.84 -12.92 -22.05
C PHE A 106 3.14 -14.15 -21.20
N HIS A 107 3.33 -15.28 -21.87
CA HIS A 107 3.64 -16.53 -21.20
C HIS A 107 5.04 -16.51 -20.60
N VAL A 108 5.13 -16.72 -19.28
CA VAL A 108 6.37 -16.96 -18.56
C VAL A 108 6.33 -18.42 -18.11
N GLU A 109 7.43 -19.15 -18.33
CA GLU A 109 7.54 -20.53 -17.84
C GLU A 109 7.37 -20.52 -16.31
N PRO A 110 6.43 -21.31 -15.76
CA PRO A 110 6.19 -21.32 -14.32
C PRO A 110 7.41 -21.84 -13.56
N SER A 111 7.59 -21.38 -12.33
CA SER A 111 8.62 -21.93 -11.46
C SER A 111 8.42 -23.43 -11.25
N ARG A 112 9.54 -24.16 -11.16
CA ARG A 112 9.54 -25.56 -10.74
C ARG A 112 9.35 -25.71 -9.22
N MET A 113 9.43 -24.61 -8.46
CA MET A 113 9.15 -24.61 -7.04
C MET A 113 7.65 -24.51 -6.80
N THR A 114 7.12 -25.35 -5.92
CA THR A 114 5.74 -25.23 -5.46
C THR A 114 5.57 -23.92 -4.70
N PRO A 115 4.65 -23.03 -5.10
CA PRO A 115 4.42 -21.79 -4.38
C PRO A 115 3.85 -22.09 -2.99
N ILE A 116 4.38 -21.42 -1.97
CA ILE A 116 3.85 -21.51 -0.60
C ILE A 116 2.67 -20.55 -0.50
N THR A 117 1.45 -21.07 -0.64
CA THR A 117 0.22 -20.28 -0.47
C THR A 117 -0.26 -20.38 0.97
N PRO A 118 -0.26 -19.30 1.76
CA PRO A 118 -0.87 -19.35 3.08
C PRO A 118 -2.37 -19.64 2.90
N GLY A 119 -2.85 -20.69 3.57
CA GLY A 119 -4.26 -21.07 3.50
C GLY A 119 -5.17 -19.94 4.01
N LEU A 120 -6.38 -19.83 3.45
CA LEU A 120 -7.33 -18.75 3.80
C LEU A 120 -7.64 -18.68 5.30
N ALA A 121 -7.68 -19.84 5.97
CA ALA A 121 -7.87 -19.91 7.41
C ALA A 121 -6.70 -19.30 8.21
N GLN A 122 -5.45 -19.43 7.72
CA GLN A 122 -4.29 -18.79 8.32
C GLN A 122 -4.34 -17.29 8.11
N LEU A 123 -4.61 -16.81 6.89
CA LEU A 123 -4.76 -15.39 6.60
C LEU A 123 -5.86 -14.75 7.46
N TRP A 124 -6.98 -15.44 7.66
CA TRP A 124 -8.04 -14.95 8.52
C TRP A 124 -7.62 -14.84 9.99
N ARG A 125 -6.89 -15.84 10.53
CA ARG A 125 -6.39 -15.81 11.91
C ARG A 125 -5.32 -14.72 12.13
N GLU A 126 -4.42 -14.56 11.17
CA GLU A 126 -3.28 -13.64 11.24
C GLU A 126 -3.57 -12.25 10.69
N ARG A 127 -4.82 -11.95 10.29
CA ARG A 127 -5.22 -10.71 9.62
C ARG A 127 -4.81 -9.42 10.34
N ASP A 128 -4.76 -9.43 11.66
CA ASP A 128 -4.37 -8.27 12.45
C ASP A 128 -2.87 -7.98 12.29
N SER A 129 -2.02 -9.03 12.32
CA SER A 129 -0.59 -8.89 12.01
C SER A 129 -0.37 -8.56 10.53
N MET A 130 -1.06 -9.27 9.63
CA MET A 130 -0.79 -9.23 8.18
C MET A 130 -1.36 -8.00 7.47
N PHE A 131 -2.55 -7.52 7.83
CA PHE A 131 -3.20 -6.39 7.15
C PHE A 131 -3.23 -5.12 7.97
N LYS A 132 -3.33 -5.20 9.31
CA LYS A 132 -3.36 -4.00 10.18
C LYS A 132 -1.99 -3.61 10.71
N LEU A 133 -0.98 -4.44 10.49
CA LEU A 133 0.37 -4.29 11.05
C LEU A 133 0.35 -4.13 12.57
N HIS A 134 -0.40 -5.02 13.22
CA HIS A 134 -0.45 -5.09 14.68
C HIS A 134 0.63 -6.02 15.24
N ALA A 135 1.21 -5.61 16.35
CA ALA A 135 2.13 -6.40 17.16
C ALA A 135 1.52 -6.68 18.54
N SER A 136 2.11 -7.63 19.26
CA SER A 136 1.75 -7.91 20.66
C SER A 136 2.69 -7.16 21.62
N LYS A 137 2.13 -6.43 22.59
CA LYS A 137 2.85 -5.85 23.73
C LYS A 137 2.46 -6.59 25.00
N CYS A 138 3.41 -7.28 25.63
CA CYS A 138 3.21 -7.97 26.89
C CYS A 138 2.83 -6.98 28.02
N ASN A 139 1.77 -7.28 28.78
CA ASN A 139 1.34 -6.40 29.87
C ASN A 139 2.24 -6.53 31.12
N GLN A 140 2.95 -7.65 31.29
CA GLN A 140 3.82 -7.90 32.44
C GLN A 140 5.19 -7.23 32.32
N CYS A 141 5.86 -7.39 31.17
CA CYS A 141 7.25 -6.95 30.99
C CYS A 141 7.44 -5.90 29.88
N GLY A 142 6.37 -5.53 29.17
CA GLY A 142 6.40 -4.53 28.11
C GLY A 142 7.04 -4.99 26.80
N TRP A 143 7.50 -6.25 26.67
CA TRP A 143 8.10 -6.76 25.44
C TRP A 143 7.13 -6.64 24.25
N ILE A 144 7.65 -6.15 23.13
CA ILE A 144 6.90 -5.98 21.89
C ILE A 144 7.43 -6.97 20.86
N GLU A 145 6.52 -7.73 20.27
CA GLU A 145 6.84 -8.75 19.28
C GLU A 145 5.88 -8.66 18.09
N PHE A 146 6.45 -8.72 16.89
CA PHE A 146 5.73 -8.96 15.64
C PHE A 146 6.17 -10.30 15.03
N PRO A 147 5.25 -11.14 14.53
CA PRO A 147 3.79 -10.98 14.57
C PRO A 147 3.24 -11.18 15.99
N ILE A 148 1.92 -11.01 16.17
CA ILE A 148 1.24 -11.24 17.45
C ILE A 148 1.51 -12.67 17.94
N ARG A 149 2.06 -12.81 19.14
CA ARG A 149 2.31 -14.12 19.79
C ARG A 149 1.49 -14.27 21.07
N ARG A 150 1.08 -15.52 21.35
CA ARG A 150 0.37 -15.87 22.59
C ARG A 150 1.27 -15.99 23.80
N ILE A 151 2.55 -16.27 23.62
CA ILE A 151 3.52 -16.44 24.71
C ILE A 151 4.60 -15.37 24.56
N CYS A 152 4.83 -14.58 25.60
CA CYS A 152 5.90 -13.60 25.61
C CYS A 152 7.26 -14.30 25.58
N PRO A 153 8.17 -13.97 24.64
CA PRO A 153 9.48 -14.61 24.57
C PRO A 153 10.42 -14.21 25.72
N LYS A 154 10.14 -13.10 26.42
CA LYS A 154 10.96 -12.58 27.53
C LYS A 154 10.56 -13.12 28.90
N CYS A 155 9.27 -13.09 29.24
CA CYS A 155 8.77 -13.48 30.57
C CYS A 155 7.85 -14.70 30.57
N TYR A 156 7.58 -15.28 29.40
CA TYR A 156 6.74 -16.48 29.23
C TYR A 156 5.28 -16.34 29.69
N SER A 157 4.80 -15.12 29.97
CA SER A 157 3.38 -14.86 30.20
C SER A 157 2.56 -15.31 28.98
N LYS A 158 1.51 -16.08 29.22
CA LYS A 158 0.62 -16.61 28.18
C LYS A 158 -0.68 -15.81 28.13
N ASP A 159 -1.09 -15.42 26.94
CA ASP A 159 -2.33 -14.69 26.64
C ASP A 159 -2.50 -13.36 27.39
N ASP A 160 -1.41 -12.82 27.95
CA ASP A 160 -1.40 -11.54 28.65
C ASP A 160 -0.61 -10.48 27.87
N SER A 161 -1.16 -10.13 26.72
CA SER A 161 -0.65 -9.08 25.85
C SER A 161 -1.79 -8.27 25.27
N LYS A 162 -1.50 -7.01 24.94
CA LYS A 162 -2.40 -6.16 24.15
C LYS A 162 -1.86 -5.98 22.76
N GLN A 163 -2.76 -5.87 21.78
CA GLN A 163 -2.37 -5.50 20.42
C GLN A 163 -1.98 -4.02 20.38
N ILE A 164 -0.89 -3.71 19.68
CA ILE A 164 -0.47 -2.34 19.37
C ILE A 164 -0.33 -2.19 17.86
N ARG A 165 -0.60 -0.99 17.35
CA ARG A 165 -0.52 -0.69 15.92
C ARG A 165 0.83 -0.07 15.59
N LEU A 166 1.58 -0.68 14.68
CA LEU A 166 2.90 -0.22 14.29
C LEU A 166 2.91 0.73 13.08
N LEU A 167 1.80 0.83 12.35
CA LEU A 167 1.74 1.52 11.04
C LEU A 167 2.16 3.00 11.07
N ASP A 168 1.91 3.71 12.18
CA ASP A 168 2.25 5.14 12.30
C ASP A 168 3.63 5.39 12.93
N GLU A 169 4.35 4.32 13.29
CA GLU A 169 5.64 4.46 13.94
C GLU A 169 6.73 4.76 12.91
N LYS A 170 7.70 5.56 13.34
CA LYS A 170 8.94 5.74 12.58
C LYS A 170 9.69 4.42 12.57
N VAL A 171 10.24 4.09 11.41
CA VAL A 171 11.07 2.90 11.24
C VAL A 171 12.42 3.28 10.65
N THR A 172 13.46 2.58 11.08
CA THR A 172 14.82 2.71 10.53
C THR A 172 15.33 1.35 10.09
N VAL A 173 16.18 1.32 9.07
CA VAL A 173 16.79 0.06 8.64
C VAL A 173 17.90 -0.35 9.60
N TYR A 174 17.80 -1.54 10.16
CA TYR A 174 18.83 -2.14 11.02
C TYR A 174 19.91 -2.82 10.17
N SER A 175 19.50 -3.58 9.16
CA SER A 175 20.39 -4.25 8.20
C SER A 175 19.64 -4.52 6.91
N PHE A 176 20.34 -4.64 5.79
CA PHE A 176 19.74 -4.94 4.49
C PHE A 176 20.69 -5.77 3.63
N SER A 177 20.11 -6.48 2.67
CA SER A 177 20.82 -7.22 1.62
C SER A 177 20.03 -7.15 0.31
N ALA A 178 20.67 -7.50 -0.80
CA ALA A 178 20.00 -7.61 -2.09
C ALA A 178 20.44 -8.88 -2.81
N ASP A 179 19.46 -9.70 -3.20
CA ASP A 179 19.68 -10.95 -3.91
C ASP A 179 19.60 -10.70 -5.43
N THR A 180 20.73 -10.81 -6.13
CA THR A 180 20.79 -10.62 -7.60
C THR A 180 20.26 -11.81 -8.38
N ILE A 181 20.31 -13.00 -7.78
CA ILE A 181 19.73 -14.23 -8.31
C ILE A 181 18.49 -14.53 -7.46
N PRO A 182 17.29 -14.10 -7.88
CA PRO A 182 16.10 -14.45 -7.14
C PRO A 182 15.90 -15.97 -7.19
N THR A 183 15.72 -16.59 -6.03
CA THR A 183 15.40 -18.02 -5.91
C THR A 183 14.01 -18.37 -6.44
N ILE A 184 13.19 -17.35 -6.73
CA ILE A 184 11.80 -17.44 -7.13
C ILE A 184 11.67 -16.77 -8.53
N PRO A 185 11.38 -17.52 -9.61
CA PRO A 185 11.20 -17.02 -10.99
C PRO A 185 10.17 -15.89 -11.14
N GLU A 186 9.22 -15.85 -10.22
CA GLU A 186 8.18 -14.83 -10.08
C GLU A 186 8.75 -13.46 -9.68
N VAL A 187 9.99 -13.36 -9.17
CA VAL A 187 10.61 -12.06 -8.91
C VAL A 187 10.78 -11.29 -10.22
N THR A 188 9.93 -10.28 -10.37
CA THR A 188 9.79 -9.48 -11.60
C THR A 188 10.78 -8.31 -11.67
N ASP A 189 11.52 -8.03 -10.59
CA ASP A 189 12.42 -6.88 -10.48
C ASP A 189 13.66 -7.16 -9.61
N PRO A 190 14.60 -8.00 -10.06
CA PRO A 190 15.87 -8.16 -9.38
C PRO A 190 16.73 -6.87 -9.46
N PRO A 191 17.59 -6.59 -8.47
CA PRO A 191 17.85 -7.42 -7.30
C PRO A 191 16.74 -7.33 -6.24
N LEU A 192 16.46 -8.45 -5.56
CA LEU A 192 15.44 -8.49 -4.51
C LEU A 192 16.03 -7.94 -3.21
N GLY A 193 15.65 -6.72 -2.86
CA GLY A 193 16.06 -6.11 -1.59
C GLY A 193 15.33 -6.74 -0.40
N ARG A 194 16.05 -7.09 0.65
CA ARG A 194 15.52 -7.48 1.97
C ARG A 194 16.05 -6.54 3.03
N ALA A 195 15.23 -6.23 4.02
CA ALA A 195 15.63 -5.41 5.15
C ALA A 195 15.10 -5.99 6.46
N ILE A 196 15.92 -5.83 7.50
CA ILE A 196 15.49 -5.87 8.89
C ILE A 196 15.31 -4.42 9.30
N ILE A 197 14.12 -4.06 9.77
CA ILE A 197 13.80 -2.72 10.26
C ILE A 197 13.48 -2.74 11.75
N ASP A 198 13.83 -1.63 12.40
CA ASP A 198 13.47 -1.35 13.79
C ASP A 198 12.37 -0.29 13.82
N PHE A 199 11.32 -0.59 14.57
CA PHE A 199 10.26 0.35 14.91
C PHE A 199 10.65 1.14 16.16
N GLU A 200 10.18 2.38 16.26
CA GLU A 200 10.41 3.23 17.44
C GLU A 200 9.93 2.59 18.75
N SER A 201 8.86 1.79 18.71
CA SER A 201 8.39 1.03 19.88
C SER A 201 9.33 -0.09 20.32
N GLY A 202 10.33 -0.45 19.51
CA GLY A 202 11.27 -1.55 19.76
C GLY A 202 10.88 -2.88 19.10
N ALA A 203 9.80 -2.91 18.30
CA ALA A 203 9.53 -4.06 17.43
C ALA A 203 10.60 -4.16 16.33
N ARG A 204 10.95 -5.39 15.93
CA ARG A 204 11.84 -5.66 14.80
C ARG A 204 11.16 -6.57 13.80
N MET A 205 11.29 -6.26 12.52
CA MET A 205 10.66 -7.02 11.44
C MET A 205 11.62 -7.20 10.27
N GLU A 206 11.64 -8.40 9.70
CA GLU A 206 12.27 -8.69 8.41
C GLU A 206 11.21 -8.65 7.30
N LEU A 207 11.52 -7.99 6.19
CA LEU A 207 10.64 -7.89 5.06
C LEU A 207 11.37 -7.54 3.77
N GLU A 208 10.69 -7.70 2.64
CA GLU A 208 11.17 -7.26 1.35
C GLU A 208 11.09 -5.72 1.22
N MET A 209 12.10 -5.16 0.56
CA MET A 209 12.14 -3.75 0.18
C MET A 209 11.46 -3.52 -1.17
N THR A 210 10.98 -2.31 -1.39
CA THR A 210 10.47 -1.84 -2.68
C THR A 210 10.87 -0.38 -2.87
N ASP A 211 10.82 0.12 -4.10
CA ASP A 211 11.12 1.52 -4.45
C ASP A 211 12.44 2.08 -3.90
N TYR A 212 13.44 1.22 -3.63
CA TYR A 212 14.69 1.63 -2.96
C TYR A 212 15.77 2.15 -3.93
N GLY A 213 15.50 2.17 -5.24
CA GLY A 213 16.47 2.58 -6.24
C GLY A 213 17.57 1.54 -6.41
N ASN A 214 18.82 1.93 -6.16
CA ASN A 214 19.96 1.02 -6.16
C ASN A 214 20.32 0.64 -4.73
N ILE A 215 20.90 -0.55 -4.54
CA ILE A 215 21.25 -1.02 -3.20
C ILE A 215 22.41 -0.21 -2.61
N GLU A 216 23.27 0.35 -3.45
CA GLU A 216 24.41 1.19 -3.09
C GLU A 216 24.00 2.52 -2.44
N ASP A 217 22.78 2.99 -2.73
CA ASP A 217 22.23 4.21 -2.16
C ASP A 217 21.71 4.00 -0.73
N MET A 218 21.52 2.73 -0.31
CA MET A 218 20.99 2.36 1.00
C MET A 218 22.05 2.46 2.10
N LYS A 219 21.62 2.88 3.29
CA LYS A 219 22.48 3.04 4.47
C LYS A 219 21.82 2.50 5.72
N VAL A 220 22.59 1.84 6.58
CA VAL A 220 22.14 1.41 7.91
C VAL A 220 21.72 2.65 8.71
N GLY A 221 20.59 2.55 9.41
CA GLY A 221 20.00 3.63 10.19
C GLY A 221 19.15 4.63 9.38
N GLN A 222 19.07 4.50 8.05
CA GLN A 222 18.23 5.41 7.27
C GLN A 222 16.74 5.24 7.60
N PRO A 223 15.94 6.33 7.58
CA PRO A 223 14.50 6.26 7.74
C PRO A 223 13.83 5.46 6.61
N MET A 224 12.88 4.62 6.99
CA MET A 224 12.06 3.84 6.08
C MET A 224 10.57 4.15 6.34
N GLU A 225 9.70 3.69 5.45
CA GLU A 225 8.25 3.70 5.64
C GLU A 225 7.64 2.36 5.23
N MET A 226 6.54 2.01 5.88
CA MET A 226 5.78 0.80 5.60
C MET A 226 4.83 1.01 4.43
N THR A 227 4.77 0.04 3.51
CA THR A 227 3.90 0.09 2.33
C THR A 227 3.22 -1.25 2.10
N LEU A 228 1.89 -1.24 2.00
CA LEU A 228 1.13 -2.43 1.67
C LEU A 228 1.21 -2.67 0.16
N ARG A 229 1.61 -3.88 -0.23
CA ARG A 229 1.74 -4.27 -1.64
C ARG A 229 0.93 -5.51 -1.93
N LYS A 230 0.42 -5.57 -3.16
CA LYS A 230 -0.10 -6.81 -3.72
C LYS A 230 1.09 -7.74 -3.93
N LEU A 231 1.07 -8.87 -3.25
CA LEU A 231 2.00 -9.96 -3.48
C LEU A 231 1.54 -10.75 -4.71
N GLU A 232 2.45 -11.51 -5.30
CA GLU A 232 2.13 -12.25 -6.51
C GLU A 232 0.98 -13.22 -6.28
N ARG A 233 0.10 -13.32 -7.29
CA ARG A 233 -1.14 -14.08 -7.22
C ARG A 233 -0.81 -15.57 -7.08
N GLN A 234 -1.16 -16.15 -5.94
CA GLN A 234 -1.17 -17.59 -5.75
C GLN A 234 -2.61 -18.08 -5.70
N GLY A 235 -3.09 -18.68 -6.80
CA GLY A 235 -4.49 -19.09 -6.95
C GLY A 235 -5.46 -17.93 -7.21
N ASP A 236 -6.72 -18.05 -6.77
CA ASP A 236 -7.77 -17.05 -7.07
C ASP A 236 -7.87 -15.91 -6.06
N VAL A 237 -7.06 -15.95 -4.99
CA VAL A 237 -7.08 -14.92 -3.95
C VAL A 237 -5.86 -14.03 -4.09
N SER A 238 -6.11 -12.71 -4.18
CA SER A 238 -5.03 -11.73 -4.17
C SER A 238 -4.40 -11.68 -2.78
N ALA A 239 -3.12 -12.02 -2.69
CA ALA A 239 -2.35 -11.85 -1.47
C ALA A 239 -1.86 -10.41 -1.36
N TYR A 240 -1.94 -9.83 -0.16
CA TYR A 240 -1.35 -8.54 0.16
C TYR A 240 -0.43 -8.72 1.36
N GLY A 241 0.64 -7.94 1.39
CA GLY A 241 1.62 -7.98 2.47
C GLY A 241 2.38 -6.67 2.57
N TRP A 242 2.96 -6.47 3.74
CA TRP A 242 3.77 -5.29 4.02
C TRP A 242 5.17 -5.44 3.42
N LYS A 243 5.60 -4.39 2.74
CA LYS A 243 6.99 -4.13 2.35
C LYS A 243 7.47 -2.83 3.00
N CYS A 244 8.74 -2.52 2.90
CA CYS A 244 9.29 -1.23 3.30
C CYS A 244 9.94 -0.56 2.12
N LYS A 245 10.04 0.76 2.20
CA LYS A 245 10.75 1.58 1.23
C LYS A 245 11.43 2.75 1.94
N PRO A 246 12.48 3.35 1.38
CA PRO A 246 13.00 4.62 1.88
C PRO A 246 11.89 5.68 1.89
N VAL A 247 11.93 6.60 2.86
CA VAL A 247 11.03 7.75 2.91
C VAL A 247 11.27 8.63 1.68
N ARG A 248 10.19 9.08 1.05
CA ARG A 248 10.20 9.95 -0.14
C ARG A 248 10.19 11.43 0.23
#